data_AF-I4AH58-F1
#
_entry.id   AF-I4AH58-F1
#
_cell.length_a   1.000
_cell.length_b   1.000
_cell.length_c   1.000
_cell.angle_alpha   90.00
_cell.angle_beta   90.00
_cell.angle_gamma   90.00
#
_symmetry.space_group_name_H-M   'P 1'
#
loop_
_entity.id
_entity.type
_entity.pdbx_description
1 polymer ?
#
loop_
_entity_poly.entity_id
_entity_poly.type
_entity_poly.pdbx_seq_one_letter_code
_entity_poly.pdbx_strand_id
1 'polypeptide(L)'
;MEGIQFSLKKINTEQFAIVEDVYNSQIEDINLEVHINFGTSSESSSIVSIIKFQFKQNDKFFLIIEVSCEFSVEKGKWNEFRKEGKLIIPQGFLAHLAMITVGTTRGVLHSKTTNTKFNNFILPTIDVTKIVTEDGKFDE
;
A
#
# COMPACT_ATOMS: atom_id res chain seq x y z
N MET A 1 24.15 -1.43 4.27
CA MET A 1 23.12 -1.02 5.24
C MET A 1 23.04 -2.12 6.27
N GLU A 2 23.38 -1.85 7.53
CA GLU A 2 23.00 -2.76 8.63
C GLU A 2 21.49 -3.02 8.57
N GLY A 3 21.08 -4.27 8.78
CA GLY A 3 19.71 -4.70 8.57
C GLY A 3 18.74 -3.93 9.46
N ILE A 4 17.74 -3.27 8.87
CA ILE A 4 16.65 -2.67 9.62
C ILE A 4 15.79 -3.80 10.16
N GLN A 5 15.73 -3.98 11.47
CA GLN A 5 14.87 -4.97 12.10
C GLN A 5 13.45 -4.40 12.23
N PHE A 6 12.49 -5.05 11.57
CA PHE A 6 11.08 -4.65 11.59
C PHE A 6 10.18 -5.88 11.63
N SER A 7 8.91 -5.69 12.01
CA SER A 7 7.90 -6.76 11.98
C SER A 7 6.53 -6.24 11.59
N LEU A 8 5.79 -7.01 10.78
CA LEU A 8 4.40 -6.75 10.46
C LEU A 8 3.52 -6.97 11.71
N LYS A 9 2.78 -5.95 12.12
CA LYS A 9 1.93 -5.97 13.32
C LYS A 9 0.45 -6.07 12.99
N LYS A 10 0.02 -5.38 11.94
CA LYS A 10 -1.40 -5.28 11.59
C LYS A 10 -1.58 -5.23 10.09
N ILE A 11 -2.67 -5.83 9.61
CA ILE A 11 -3.19 -5.70 8.25
C ILE A 11 -4.64 -5.23 8.38
N ASN A 12 -5.01 -4.15 7.68
CA ASN A 12 -6.40 -3.71 7.60
C ASN A 12 -6.83 -3.58 6.14
N THR A 13 -8.09 -3.92 5.85
CA THR A 13 -8.75 -3.40 4.65
C THR A 13 -9.34 -2.04 5.03
N GLU A 14 -8.77 -0.96 4.51
CA GLU A 14 -9.26 0.40 4.76
C GLU A 14 -10.48 0.71 3.88
N GLN A 15 -10.45 0.27 2.62
CA GLN A 15 -11.55 0.43 1.69
C GLN A 15 -11.69 -0.81 0.81
N PHE A 16 -12.93 -1.25 0.60
CA PHE A 16 -13.26 -2.19 -0.46
C PHE A 16 -14.63 -1.83 -1.03
N ALA A 17 -14.71 -1.60 -2.33
CA ALA A 17 -15.96 -1.26 -2.99
C ALA A 17 -16.01 -1.87 -4.38
N ILE A 18 -17.19 -2.39 -4.74
CA ILE A 18 -17.55 -2.81 -6.09
C ILE A 18 -18.78 -2.01 -6.49
N VAL A 19 -18.72 -1.35 -7.64
CA VAL A 19 -19.85 -0.62 -8.23
C VAL A 19 -20.22 -1.32 -9.53
N GLU A 20 -21.08 -2.32 -9.43
CA GLU A 20 -21.39 -3.22 -10.55
C GLU A 20 -21.92 -2.50 -11.79
N ASP A 21 -22.76 -1.47 -11.59
CA ASP A 21 -23.38 -0.70 -12.67
C ASP A 21 -22.38 0.08 -13.52
N VAL A 22 -21.16 0.30 -13.01
CA VAL A 22 -20.09 0.96 -13.76
C VAL A 22 -19.34 -0.02 -14.64
N TYR A 23 -19.26 -1.30 -14.24
CA TYR A 23 -18.50 -2.30 -14.97
C TYR A 23 -19.28 -2.85 -16.16
N ASN A 24 -18.73 -2.65 -17.37
CA ASN A 24 -19.25 -3.23 -18.60
C ASN A 24 -18.23 -4.21 -19.19
N SER A 25 -18.58 -5.49 -19.23
CA SER A 25 -17.71 -6.58 -19.73
C SER A 25 -17.46 -6.53 -21.24
N GLN A 26 -18.18 -5.70 -22.00
CA GLN A 26 -17.96 -5.51 -23.43
C GLN A 26 -16.92 -4.42 -23.74
N ILE A 27 -16.45 -3.69 -22.72
CA ILE A 27 -15.44 -2.65 -22.86
C ILE A 27 -14.12 -3.23 -22.36
N GLU A 28 -13.14 -3.36 -23.25
CA GLU A 28 -11.82 -3.91 -22.91
C GLU A 28 -10.93 -2.90 -22.19
N ASP A 29 -11.10 -1.60 -22.46
CA ASP A 29 -10.28 -0.54 -21.87
C ASP A 29 -10.58 -0.38 -20.38
N ILE A 30 -9.61 -0.78 -19.56
CA ILE A 30 -9.64 -0.66 -18.11
C ILE A 30 -8.38 0.06 -17.65
N ASN A 31 -8.59 1.21 -17.01
CA ASN A 31 -7.51 1.96 -16.38
C ASN A 31 -7.32 1.51 -14.94
N LEU A 32 -6.07 1.39 -14.53
CA LEU A 32 -5.69 1.08 -13.16
C LEU A 32 -4.91 2.25 -12.56
N GLU A 33 -5.45 2.82 -11.48
CA GLU A 33 -4.76 3.82 -10.67
C GLU A 33 -4.17 3.16 -9.43
N VAL A 34 -2.93 3.52 -9.09
CA VAL A 34 -2.19 3.00 -7.94
C VAL A 34 -1.73 4.17 -7.08
N HIS A 35 -2.07 4.14 -5.80
CA HIS A 35 -1.61 5.11 -4.82
C HIS A 35 -0.84 4.41 -3.71
N ILE A 36 0.31 4.99 -3.36
CA ILE A 36 1.17 4.53 -2.26
C ILE A 36 1.30 5.69 -1.30
N ASN A 37 0.88 5.49 -0.06
CA ASN A 37 1.00 6.46 1.02
C ASN A 37 1.67 5.81 2.22
N PHE A 38 2.27 6.65 3.05
CA PHE A 38 2.90 6.23 4.30
C PHE A 38 2.43 7.12 5.45
N GLY A 39 2.27 6.51 6.61
CA GLY A 39 2.07 7.19 7.88
C GLY A 39 3.06 6.69 8.93
N THR A 40 3.19 7.43 10.02
CA THR A 40 4.10 7.09 11.13
C THR A 40 3.40 7.27 12.47
N SER A 41 3.77 6.46 13.45
CA SER A 41 3.33 6.60 14.83
C SER A 41 4.55 6.57 15.74
N SER A 42 4.90 7.72 16.30
CA SER A 42 6.03 7.87 17.21
C SER A 42 5.81 7.16 18.55
N GLU A 43 4.55 7.03 19.00
CA GLU A 43 4.18 6.31 20.22
C GLU A 43 4.49 4.81 20.10
N SER A 44 4.17 4.20 18.96
CA SER A 44 4.39 2.77 18.70
C SER A 44 5.68 2.46 17.94
N SER A 45 6.45 3.48 17.53
CA SER A 45 7.62 3.33 16.64
C SER A 45 7.26 2.52 15.38
N SER A 46 6.13 2.87 14.78
CA SER A 46 5.55 2.14 13.65
C SER A 46 5.50 2.99 12.38
N ILE A 47 5.66 2.31 11.24
CA ILE A 47 5.39 2.84 9.90
C ILE A 47 4.15 2.13 9.36
N VAL A 48 3.19 2.90 8.87
CA VAL A 48 2.00 2.39 8.18
C VAL A 48 2.21 2.57 6.69
N SER A 49 2.23 1.49 5.92
CA SER A 49 2.24 1.50 4.46
C SER A 49 0.82 1.27 3.97
N ILE A 50 0.30 2.17 3.14
CA ILE A 50 -1.09 2.18 2.65
C ILE A 50 -1.06 2.11 1.13
N ILE A 51 -1.69 1.08 0.58
CA ILE A 51 -1.73 0.85 -0.86
C ILE A 51 -3.17 0.83 -1.32
N LYS A 52 -3.47 1.65 -2.32
CA LYS A 52 -4.77 1.73 -2.97
C LYS A 52 -4.67 1.38 -4.44
N PHE A 53 -5.56 0.51 -4.90
CA PHE A 53 -5.79 0.24 -6.31
C PHE A 53 -7.22 0.61 -6.68
N GLN A 54 -7.39 1.28 -7.82
CA GLN A 54 -8.69 1.68 -8.34
C GLN A 54 -8.79 1.31 -9.81
N PHE A 55 -9.73 0.43 -10.14
CA PHE A 55 -10.04 0.07 -11.52
C PHE A 55 -11.15 0.95 -12.05
N LYS A 56 -11.00 1.41 -13.29
CA LYS A 56 -11.80 2.46 -13.88
C LYS A 56 -12.18 2.12 -15.32
N GLN A 57 -13.43 2.40 -15.67
CA GLN A 57 -13.98 2.37 -17.03
C GLN A 57 -14.78 3.65 -17.27
N ASN A 58 -14.68 4.27 -18.45
CA ASN A 58 -15.41 5.50 -18.80
C ASN A 58 -15.33 6.57 -17.71
N ASP A 59 -14.13 6.78 -17.21
CA ASP A 59 -13.81 7.67 -16.10
C ASP A 59 -14.47 7.42 -14.73
N LYS A 60 -15.07 6.26 -14.52
CA LYS A 60 -15.72 5.89 -13.24
C LYS A 60 -15.07 4.66 -12.62
N PHE A 61 -14.87 4.69 -11.30
CA PHE A 61 -14.33 3.56 -10.55
C PHE A 61 -15.39 2.47 -10.37
N PHE A 62 -15.06 1.23 -10.73
CA PHE A 62 -15.94 0.07 -10.53
C PHE A 62 -15.42 -0.91 -9.48
N LEU A 63 -14.12 -0.87 -9.17
CA LEU A 63 -13.50 -1.70 -8.15
C LEU A 63 -12.41 -0.90 -7.43
N ILE A 64 -12.53 -0.79 -6.12
CA ILE A 64 -11.56 -0.09 -5.25
C ILE A 64 -11.14 -1.05 -4.15
N ILE A 65 -9.83 -1.14 -3.92
CA ILE A 65 -9.25 -1.82 -2.76
C ILE A 65 -8.16 -0.94 -2.16
N GLU A 66 -8.23 -0.72 -0.85
CA GLU A 66 -7.20 -0.04 -0.07
C GLU A 66 -6.86 -0.90 1.15
N VAL A 67 -5.58 -1.18 1.32
CA VAL A 67 -5.08 -2.00 2.41
C VAL A 67 -3.91 -1.28 3.07
N SER A 68 -3.89 -1.30 4.40
CA SER A 68 -2.76 -0.84 5.18
C SER A 68 -2.05 -2.00 5.86
N CYS A 69 -0.73 -1.89 5.96
CA CYS A 69 0.09 -2.72 6.82
C CYS A 69 0.86 -1.84 7.80
N GLU A 70 0.75 -2.14 9.08
CA GLU A 70 1.53 -1.49 10.13
C GLU A 70 2.76 -2.34 10.45
N PHE A 71 3.93 -1.71 10.40
CA PHE A 71 5.22 -2.32 10.70
C PHE A 71 5.86 -1.63 11.89
N SER A 72 6.15 -2.38 12.96
CA SER A 72 6.98 -1.84 14.05
C SER A 72 8.44 -1.89 13.65
N VAL A 73 9.21 -0.87 14.02
CA VAL A 73 10.66 -0.84 13.89
C VAL A 73 11.29 -0.97 15.27
N GLU A 74 12.43 -1.67 15.35
CA GLU A 74 13.23 -1.74 16.57
C GLU A 74 13.61 -0.33 17.06
N LYS A 75 13.58 -0.09 18.37
CA LYS A 75 13.67 1.27 18.96
C LYS A 75 14.99 1.97 18.66
N GLY A 76 16.11 1.23 18.71
CA GLY A 76 17.43 1.76 18.34
C GLY A 76 17.39 2.30 16.92
N LYS A 77 16.91 1.50 15.97
CA LYS A 77 16.80 1.92 14.58
C LYS A 77 15.79 3.04 14.34
N TRP A 78 14.66 3.05 15.05
CA TRP A 78 13.69 4.14 14.99
C TRP A 78 14.32 5.48 15.42
N ASN A 79 15.10 5.48 16.50
CA ASN A 79 15.78 6.68 16.96
C ASN A 79 16.83 7.19 15.97
N GLU A 80 17.48 6.31 15.19
CA GLU A 80 18.39 6.72 14.12
C GLU A 80 17.69 7.44 12.95
N PHE A 81 16.39 7.18 12.74
CA PHE A 81 15.60 7.89 11.75
C PHE A 81 15.26 9.32 12.21
N ARG A 82 15.32 9.62 13.50
CA ARG A 82 15.03 10.95 14.03
C ARG A 82 16.19 11.91 13.74
N LYS A 83 15.89 13.00 13.04
CA LYS A 83 16.84 14.07 12.73
C LYS A 83 16.13 15.41 12.85
N GLU A 84 16.62 16.26 13.75
CA GLU A 84 16.20 17.67 13.87
C GLU A 84 14.66 17.86 13.98
N GLY A 85 13.98 17.02 14.77
CA GLY A 85 12.52 17.09 14.96
C GLY A 85 11.70 16.51 13.81
N LYS A 86 12.35 15.79 12.88
CA LYS A 86 11.69 15.04 11.80
C LYS A 86 12.09 13.58 11.84
N LEU A 87 11.20 12.72 11.37
CA LEU A 87 11.52 11.33 11.08
C LEU A 87 11.88 11.18 9.60
N ILE A 88 13.12 10.78 9.33
CA ILE A 88 13.67 10.58 8.00
C ILE A 88 13.86 9.08 7.75
N ILE A 89 12.97 8.50 6.95
CA ILE A 89 12.96 7.06 6.67
C ILE A 89 13.54 6.82 5.27
N PRO A 90 14.57 5.95 5.13
CA PRO A 90 15.19 5.67 3.84
C PRO A 90 14.19 5.17 2.78
N GLN A 91 14.27 5.70 1.58
CA GLN A 91 13.38 5.34 0.45
C GLN A 91 13.37 3.84 0.16
N GLY A 92 14.54 3.19 0.25
CA GLY A 92 14.67 1.75 0.00
C GLY A 92 13.92 0.92 1.03
N PHE A 93 13.84 1.40 2.28
CA PHE A 93 13.06 0.74 3.31
C PHE A 93 11.56 0.95 3.10
N LEU A 94 11.13 2.19 2.78
CA LEU A 94 9.73 2.47 2.43
C LEU A 94 9.26 1.65 1.22
N ALA A 95 10.08 1.56 0.17
CA ALA A 95 9.80 0.72 -1.00
C ALA A 95 9.65 -0.75 -0.62
N HIS A 96 10.48 -1.25 0.30
CA HIS A 96 10.36 -2.62 0.81
C HIS A 96 9.04 -2.86 1.56
N LEU A 97 8.64 -1.94 2.44
CA LEU A 97 7.36 -2.02 3.14
C LEU A 97 6.17 -1.94 2.17
N ALA A 98 6.22 -1.05 1.20
CA ALA A 98 5.22 -0.95 0.14
C ALA A 98 5.12 -2.25 -0.68
N MET A 99 6.25 -2.88 -1.03
CA MET A 99 6.24 -4.16 -1.75
C MET A 99 5.46 -5.24 -0.98
N ILE A 100 5.66 -5.32 0.34
CA ILE A 100 4.94 -6.25 1.21
C ILE A 100 3.45 -5.92 1.18
N THR A 101 3.07 -4.65 1.41
CA THR A 101 1.66 -4.23 1.42
C THR A 101 0.97 -4.46 0.08
N VAL A 102 1.66 -4.25 -1.05
CA VAL A 102 1.14 -4.56 -2.38
C VAL A 102 0.84 -6.06 -2.52
N GLY A 103 1.76 -6.92 -2.05
CA GLY A 103 1.55 -8.38 -1.99
C GLY A 103 0.36 -8.76 -1.11
N THR A 104 0.24 -8.15 0.06
CA THR A 104 -0.91 -8.33 0.96
C THR A 104 -2.21 -7.87 0.29
N THR A 105 -2.20 -6.73 -0.39
CA THR A 105 -3.36 -6.18 -1.10
C THR A 105 -3.85 -7.12 -2.20
N ARG A 106 -2.94 -7.79 -2.92
CA ARG A 106 -3.29 -8.87 -3.88
C ARG A 106 -4.05 -9.99 -3.20
N GLY A 107 -3.55 -10.50 -2.07
CA GLY A 107 -4.20 -11.58 -1.32
C GLY A 107 -5.58 -11.18 -0.82
N VAL A 108 -5.72 -9.97 -0.28
CA VAL A 108 -7.01 -9.43 0.19
C VAL A 108 -7.99 -9.28 -0.97
N LEU A 109 -7.56 -8.71 -2.12
CA LEU A 109 -8.42 -8.56 -3.28
C LEU A 109 -8.89 -9.91 -3.80
N HIS A 110 -7.97 -10.87 -3.96
CA HIS A 110 -8.31 -12.23 -4.39
C HIS A 110 -9.36 -12.84 -3.46
N SER A 111 -9.13 -12.81 -2.14
CA SER A 111 -10.06 -13.37 -1.16
C SER A 111 -11.43 -12.70 -1.17
N LYS A 112 -11.50 -11.37 -1.30
CA LYS A 112 -12.76 -10.62 -1.30
C LYS A 112 -13.58 -10.76 -2.58
N THR A 113 -12.93 -11.12 -3.68
CA THR A 113 -13.59 -11.26 -4.99
C THR A 113 -13.84 -12.70 -5.38
N THR A 114 -13.39 -13.69 -4.58
CA THR A 114 -13.64 -15.12 -4.82
C THR A 114 -15.13 -15.37 -5.08
N ASN A 115 -15.43 -16.21 -6.08
CA ASN A 115 -16.78 -16.51 -6.56
C ASN A 115 -17.55 -15.33 -7.19
N THR A 116 -16.86 -14.25 -7.57
CA THR A 116 -17.44 -13.13 -8.34
C THR A 116 -16.72 -12.96 -9.67
N LYS A 117 -17.39 -12.33 -10.65
CA LYS A 117 -16.78 -11.94 -11.93
C LYS A 117 -15.56 -11.02 -11.76
N PHE A 118 -15.46 -10.33 -10.62
CA PHE A 118 -14.36 -9.40 -10.32
C PHE A 118 -13.08 -10.11 -9.88
N ASN A 119 -13.09 -11.43 -9.64
CA ASN A 119 -11.88 -12.19 -9.33
C ASN A 119 -10.88 -12.24 -10.51
N ASN A 120 -11.36 -11.93 -11.72
CA ASN A 120 -10.53 -11.83 -12.92
C ASN A 120 -9.65 -10.56 -12.91
N PHE A 121 -9.91 -9.59 -12.03
CA PHE A 121 -9.09 -8.38 -11.89
C PHE A 121 -7.89 -8.65 -10.97
N ILE A 122 -6.82 -9.16 -11.58
CA ILE A 122 -5.56 -9.46 -10.88
C ILE A 122 -4.70 -8.19 -10.86
N LEU A 123 -4.21 -7.79 -9.68
CA LEU A 123 -3.30 -6.64 -9.60
C LEU A 123 -1.96 -6.99 -10.25
N PRO A 124 -1.46 -6.16 -11.18
CA PRO A 124 -0.20 -6.42 -11.88
C PRO A 124 0.99 -6.38 -10.92
N THR A 125 2.12 -6.95 -11.32
CA THR A 125 3.40 -6.70 -10.67
C THR A 125 3.77 -5.23 -10.91
N ILE A 126 3.97 -4.47 -9.82
CA ILE A 126 4.38 -3.07 -9.89
C ILE A 126 5.79 -2.92 -9.35
N ASP A 127 6.58 -2.10 -10.00
CA ASP A 127 7.91 -1.74 -9.55
C ASP A 127 7.81 -0.55 -8.59
N VAL A 128 7.66 -0.86 -7.29
CA VAL A 128 7.52 0.16 -6.24
C VAL A 128 8.75 1.06 -6.10
N THR A 129 9.92 0.63 -6.59
CA THR A 129 11.16 1.44 -6.53
C THR A 129 11.12 2.61 -7.50
N LYS A 130 10.28 2.55 -8.53
CA LYS A 130 10.03 3.66 -9.46
C LYS A 130 8.98 4.64 -8.94
N ILE A 131 8.24 4.27 -7.89
CA ILE A 131 7.17 5.07 -7.30
C ILE A 131 7.69 5.76 -6.03
N VAL A 132 8.43 5.04 -5.19
CA VAL A 132 9.07 5.56 -3.98
C VAL A 132 10.49 5.99 -4.30
N THR A 133 10.64 7.22 -4.77
CA THR A 133 11.90 7.75 -5.32
C THR A 133 12.69 8.64 -4.36
N GLU A 134 12.15 8.92 -3.17
CA GLU A 134 12.74 9.81 -2.18
C GLU A 134 12.56 9.27 -0.76
N ASP A 135 13.43 9.72 0.16
CA ASP A 135 13.29 9.44 1.59
C ASP A 135 12.01 10.06 2.14
N GLY A 136 11.29 9.31 2.97
CA GLY A 136 10.09 9.83 3.64
C GLY A 136 10.48 10.79 4.75
N LYS A 137 9.82 11.95 4.78
CA LYS A 137 10.00 12.99 5.80
C LYS A 137 8.67 13.20 6.50
N PHE A 138 8.62 12.86 7.77
CA PHE A 138 7.42 12.98 8.59
C PHE A 138 7.70 13.94 9.75
N ASP A 139 6.74 14.82 10.00
CA ASP A 139 6.79 15.71 11.16
C ASP A 139 6.47 14.89 12.43
N GLU A 140 7.25 15.10 13.49
CA GLU A 140 7.00 14.55 14.84
C GLU A 140 6.46 15.61 15.79
#